data_AF-A0A1R1PYB7-F1
#
_entry.id   AF-A0A1R1PYB7-F1
#
_cell.length_a   1.000
_cell.length_b   1.000
_cell.length_c   1.000
_cell.angle_alpha   90.00
_cell.angle_beta   90.00
_cell.angle_gamma   90.00
#
_symmetry.space_group_name_H-M   'P 1'
#
loop_
_entity.id
_entity.type
_entity.pdbx_description
1 polymer ?
#
loop_
_entity_poly.entity_id
_entity_poly.type
_entity_poly.pdbx_seq_one_letter_code
_entity_poly.pdbx_strand_id
1 'polypeptide(L)'
;MVREVVIVYATATGTAEELAGEVYRQLYGIGVQAKVVNIKSLTTLTPKSKSTNTTGGKENPADEWYNKLYVFLVATSGQGIEPPDMRYFWHRYLLRKSLILIPDTLDTSNGRIPTHRLQYCVFGLGDSSYEFYNFAAKKLDKRLGLVGGERIGALGLGDDQHYWGVYGGFLPWVDRLREYISKNLGEYKNVHVGIDVGHGGMVPVLNRLPSEEELEKEMSTDLWNGSELDEQYYNAQVVDNKLITDQAHEFDAIRKIQLNLTVNNRKNEVAEYLPGDVIEIHPQNSDEAVVRLMERLGLVCASDQNKCMDASGWMDEAKERVIKHVLKYRVDLNAVARQTTIRMLSQFITNRGFESESESVLAMKIDKFRKLGEFQEIDEYYRYVVRPKRNILEVLEDDFGELEFDVRSVGEYLLDILHPRLVGRQNRQVQEQFAEKESKR
;
A
#
# COMPACT_ATOMS: atom_id res chain seq x y z
N MET A 1 28.31 -11.21 -12.02
CA MET A 1 27.39 -11.52 -10.91
C MET A 1 26.09 -10.82 -11.25
N VAL A 2 24.96 -11.50 -11.16
CA VAL A 2 23.67 -10.93 -11.51
C VAL A 2 23.13 -10.16 -10.29
N ARG A 3 22.61 -8.96 -10.50
CA ARG A 3 22.07 -8.07 -9.46
C ARG A 3 20.64 -8.43 -9.13
N GLU A 4 20.31 -8.39 -7.85
CA GLU A 4 18.92 -8.46 -7.40
C GLU A 4 18.27 -7.06 -7.46
N VAL A 5 17.01 -7.00 -7.89
CA VAL A 5 16.22 -5.76 -7.86
C VAL A 5 15.32 -5.76 -6.61
N VAL A 6 15.43 -4.72 -5.79
CA VAL A 6 14.62 -4.55 -4.58
C VAL A 6 13.84 -3.25 -4.70
N ILE A 7 12.52 -3.37 -4.85
CA ILE A 7 11.59 -2.25 -4.86
C ILE A 7 11.18 -1.98 -3.42
N VAL A 8 11.43 -0.76 -2.96
CA VAL A 8 11.26 -0.35 -1.58
C VAL A 8 10.21 0.74 -1.53
N TYR A 9 9.14 0.54 -0.77
CA TYR A 9 8.15 1.59 -0.55
C TYR A 9 8.19 2.14 0.87
N ALA A 10 7.98 3.44 0.98
CA ALA A 10 7.73 4.16 2.23
C ALA A 10 6.43 4.93 2.07
N THR A 11 5.39 4.53 2.81
CA THR A 11 4.03 5.02 2.61
C THR A 11 3.41 5.45 3.94
N ALA A 12 2.38 6.28 3.86
CA ALA A 12 1.49 6.57 4.99
C ALA A 12 0.08 6.02 4.73
N THR A 13 -0.39 6.12 3.48
CA THR A 13 -1.78 5.78 3.07
C THR A 13 -1.86 4.65 2.04
N GLY A 14 -0.75 3.96 1.77
CA GLY A 14 -0.67 2.86 0.80
C GLY A 14 -0.42 3.27 -0.66
N THR A 15 -0.37 4.56 -1.03
CA THR A 15 -0.12 4.97 -2.44
C THR A 15 1.27 4.56 -2.94
N ALA A 16 2.33 4.72 -2.13
CA ALA A 16 3.67 4.30 -2.54
C ALA A 16 3.82 2.77 -2.63
N GLU A 17 3.07 2.03 -1.81
CA GLU A 17 3.00 0.56 -1.85
C GLU A 17 2.34 0.09 -3.16
N GLU A 18 1.23 0.69 -3.55
CA GLU A 18 0.57 0.36 -4.81
C GLU A 18 1.47 0.64 -6.02
N LEU A 19 2.09 1.82 -6.09
CA LEU A 19 3.01 2.15 -7.18
C LEU A 19 4.24 1.22 -7.20
N ALA A 20 4.68 0.72 -6.03
CA ALA A 20 5.75 -0.26 -5.96
C ALA A 20 5.33 -1.59 -6.57
N GLY A 21 4.08 -2.01 -6.32
CA GLY A 21 3.47 -3.16 -7.00
C GLY A 21 3.34 -2.94 -8.51
N GLU A 22 3.09 -1.71 -8.96
CA GLU A 22 3.07 -1.41 -10.38
C GLU A 22 4.46 -1.48 -11.02
N VAL A 23 5.50 -0.93 -10.38
CA VAL A 23 6.88 -1.11 -10.82
C VAL A 23 7.22 -2.59 -10.91
N TYR A 24 6.83 -3.39 -9.91
CA TYR A 24 7.06 -4.84 -9.92
C TYR A 24 6.44 -5.50 -11.15
N ARG A 25 5.17 -5.22 -11.46
CA ARG A 25 4.49 -5.75 -12.64
C ARG A 25 5.17 -5.35 -13.95
N GLN A 26 5.60 -4.10 -14.07
CA GLN A 26 6.31 -3.59 -15.25
C GLN A 26 7.67 -4.29 -15.45
N LEU A 27 8.42 -4.52 -14.36
CA LEU A 27 9.70 -5.22 -14.42
C LEU A 27 9.52 -6.72 -14.67
N TYR A 28 8.52 -7.34 -14.05
CA TYR A 28 8.19 -8.74 -14.28
C TYR A 28 7.80 -8.98 -15.76
N GLY A 29 7.04 -8.06 -16.36
CA GLY A 29 6.68 -8.10 -17.78
C GLY A 29 7.86 -8.03 -18.77
N ILE A 30 9.05 -7.62 -18.33
CA ILE A 30 10.29 -7.69 -19.13
C ILE A 30 11.23 -8.81 -18.66
N GLY A 31 10.72 -9.74 -17.85
CA GLY A 31 11.45 -10.92 -17.39
C GLY A 31 12.34 -10.69 -16.18
N VAL A 32 12.20 -9.58 -15.45
CA VAL A 32 13.04 -9.26 -14.28
C VAL A 32 12.36 -9.69 -12.99
N GLN A 33 13.08 -10.48 -12.17
CA GLN A 33 12.62 -10.85 -10.84
C GLN A 33 13.03 -9.78 -9.83
N ALA A 34 12.04 -9.08 -9.28
CA ALA A 34 12.24 -8.12 -8.20
C ALA A 34 11.60 -8.60 -6.87
N LYS A 35 12.03 -8.01 -5.75
CA LYS A 35 11.36 -8.12 -4.46
C LYS A 35 10.71 -6.79 -4.11
N VAL A 36 9.47 -6.82 -3.61
CA VAL A 36 8.80 -5.62 -3.09
C VAL A 36 8.82 -5.68 -1.57
N VAL A 37 9.34 -4.63 -0.91
CA VAL A 37 9.47 -4.58 0.54
C VAL A 37 9.08 -3.21 1.11
N ASN A 38 8.46 -3.22 2.28
CA ASN A 38 8.32 -2.01 3.08
C ASN A 38 9.71 -1.57 3.59
N ILE A 39 9.97 -0.27 3.62
CA ILE A 39 11.23 0.30 4.12
C ILE A 39 11.56 -0.11 5.56
N LYS A 40 10.56 -0.41 6.41
CA LYS A 40 10.75 -1.00 7.76
C LYS A 40 11.56 -2.29 7.69
N SER A 41 11.32 -3.14 6.69
CA SER A 41 11.99 -4.43 6.55
C SER A 41 13.47 -4.28 6.18
N LEU A 42 13.88 -3.18 5.54
CA LEU A 42 15.30 -2.91 5.30
C LEU A 42 16.08 -2.72 6.61
N THR A 43 15.39 -2.39 7.71
CA THR A 43 16.02 -2.20 9.02
C THR A 43 16.17 -3.50 9.81
N THR A 44 15.35 -4.51 9.51
CA THR A 44 15.45 -5.86 10.11
C THR A 44 16.39 -6.78 9.35
N LEU A 45 16.70 -6.47 8.09
CA LEU A 45 17.62 -7.24 7.25
C LEU A 45 19.09 -7.09 7.66
N THR A 46 19.47 -6.00 8.35
CA THR A 46 20.82 -5.93 8.92
C THR A 46 20.98 -6.94 10.07
N PRO A 47 21.98 -7.85 10.04
CA PRO A 47 22.12 -8.85 11.07
C PRO A 47 22.18 -8.19 12.46
N LYS A 48 21.25 -8.58 13.34
CA LYS A 48 21.37 -8.30 14.77
C LYS A 48 22.74 -8.81 15.17
N SER A 49 23.63 -7.91 15.62
CA SER A 49 24.85 -8.29 16.31
C SER A 49 24.47 -9.08 17.57
N LYS A 50 24.27 -10.38 17.42
CA LYS A 50 24.41 -11.36 18.48
C LYS A 50 25.67 -12.13 18.14
N SER A 51 26.77 -11.58 18.65
CA SER A 51 27.99 -12.29 18.95
C SER A 51 27.67 -13.65 19.55
N THR A 52 27.78 -14.71 18.76
CA THR A 52 28.22 -16.01 19.26
C THR A 52 29.56 -16.28 18.61
N ASN A 53 30.58 -16.41 19.46
CA ASN A 53 31.98 -16.57 19.12
C ASN A 53 32.19 -17.66 18.07
N THR A 54 32.46 -17.26 16.83
CA THR A 54 33.28 -18.04 15.91
C THR A 54 34.13 -17.08 15.09
N THR A 55 35.43 -17.30 15.12
CA THR A 55 36.49 -16.54 14.45
C THR A 55 36.24 -16.36 12.94
N GLY A 56 36.20 -15.10 12.48
CA GLY A 56 36.51 -14.72 11.09
C GLY A 56 35.44 -13.88 10.39
N GLY A 57 35.61 -12.55 10.40
CA GLY A 57 34.88 -11.60 9.56
C GLY A 57 33.82 -10.79 10.30
N LYS A 58 34.10 -9.51 10.58
CA LYS A 58 33.04 -8.54 10.92
C LYS A 58 32.29 -8.25 9.62
N GLU A 59 31.15 -8.87 9.38
CA GLU A 59 30.27 -8.51 8.26
C GLU A 59 29.87 -7.05 8.40
N ASN A 60 30.24 -6.21 7.42
CA ASN A 60 29.82 -4.82 7.40
C ASN A 60 28.36 -4.82 6.93
N PRO A 61 27.41 -4.16 7.63
CA PRO A 61 26.03 -4.04 7.14
C PRO A 61 25.92 -3.48 5.72
N ALA A 62 26.94 -2.75 5.25
CA ALA A 62 27.04 -2.26 3.87
C ALA A 62 27.17 -3.39 2.83
N ASP A 63 27.68 -4.56 3.20
CA ASP A 63 27.91 -5.70 2.30
C ASP A 63 26.61 -6.25 1.69
N GLU A 64 25.49 -6.12 2.41
CA GLU A 64 24.16 -6.54 1.96
C GLU A 64 23.49 -5.56 0.98
N TRP A 65 23.99 -4.32 0.94
CA TRP A 65 23.51 -3.27 0.03
C TRP A 65 24.21 -3.32 -1.33
N TYR A 66 25.38 -3.95 -1.38
CA TYR A 66 26.13 -4.12 -2.60
C TYR A 66 25.52 -5.21 -3.50
N ASN A 67 25.75 -5.09 -4.81
CA ASN A 67 25.24 -6.02 -5.84
C ASN A 67 23.70 -6.09 -5.94
N LYS A 68 23.00 -5.02 -5.56
CA LYS A 68 21.55 -4.86 -5.76
C LYS A 68 21.23 -3.52 -6.43
N LEU A 69 20.09 -3.47 -7.12
CA LEU A 69 19.45 -2.23 -7.54
C LEU A 69 18.26 -1.96 -6.61
N TYR A 70 18.29 -0.84 -5.90
CA TYR A 70 17.18 -0.43 -5.06
C TYR A 70 16.31 0.60 -5.76
N VAL A 71 15.01 0.34 -5.86
CA VAL A 71 14.04 1.24 -6.46
C VAL A 71 13.14 1.79 -5.37
N PHE A 72 13.38 3.02 -4.93
CA PHE A 72 12.66 3.63 -3.82
C PHE A 72 11.42 4.39 -4.29
N LEU A 73 10.26 4.12 -3.68
CA LEU A 73 9.04 4.89 -3.82
C LEU A 73 8.69 5.50 -2.46
N VAL A 74 8.80 6.82 -2.35
CA VAL A 74 8.76 7.52 -1.05
C VAL A 74 7.71 8.61 -1.05
N ALA A 75 6.68 8.43 -0.23
CA ALA A 75 5.71 9.48 0.03
C ALA A 75 6.31 10.60 0.89
N THR A 76 5.79 11.82 0.76
CA THR A 76 6.14 12.95 1.62
C THR A 76 4.91 13.38 2.41
N SER A 77 5.03 13.48 3.73
CA SER A 77 3.97 14.00 4.58
C SER A 77 4.09 15.52 4.74
N GLY A 78 2.96 16.22 4.89
CA GLY A 78 2.77 17.65 4.58
C GLY A 78 3.86 18.66 4.96
N GLN A 79 4.60 18.46 6.06
CA GLN A 79 5.71 19.34 6.47
C GLN A 79 7.08 18.91 5.92
N GLY A 80 7.11 18.18 4.80
CA GLY A 80 8.35 17.67 4.20
C GLY A 80 9.03 16.58 5.04
N ILE A 81 8.24 15.92 5.88
CA ILE A 81 8.67 14.85 6.78
C ILE A 81 8.50 13.52 6.06
N GLU A 82 9.43 12.61 6.31
CA GLU A 82 9.34 11.22 5.86
C GLU A 82 8.11 10.50 6.45
N PRO A 83 7.56 9.50 5.74
CA PRO A 83 6.43 8.72 6.24
C PRO A 83 6.79 8.00 7.54
N PRO A 84 5.81 7.66 8.40
CA PRO A 84 6.04 6.95 9.65
C PRO A 84 6.93 5.71 9.49
N ASP A 85 6.72 4.96 8.40
CA ASP A 85 7.49 3.76 8.08
C ASP A 85 8.98 4.01 7.86
N MET A 86 9.34 5.19 7.38
CA MET A 86 10.71 5.56 7.06
C MET A 86 11.46 6.17 8.26
N ARG A 87 10.76 6.65 9.30
CA ARG A 87 11.40 7.40 10.42
C ARG A 87 12.56 6.63 11.05
N TYR A 88 12.34 5.36 11.39
CA TYR A 88 13.40 4.55 11.98
C TYR A 88 14.60 4.38 11.03
N PHE A 89 14.35 4.09 9.75
CA PHE A 89 15.39 4.00 8.74
C PHE A 89 16.18 5.33 8.59
N TRP A 90 15.46 6.45 8.58
CA TRP A 90 16.01 7.80 8.47
C TRP A 90 16.97 8.11 9.63
N HIS A 91 16.48 8.00 10.87
CA HIS A 91 17.25 8.34 12.05
C HIS A 91 18.41 7.36 12.30
N ARG A 92 18.16 6.06 12.11
CA ARG A 92 19.14 5.03 12.46
C ARG A 92 20.24 4.88 11.42
N TYR A 93 19.96 5.08 10.14
CA TYR A 93 20.92 4.80 9.08
C TYR A 93 21.29 6.07 8.33
N LEU A 94 20.33 6.78 7.74
CA LEU A 94 20.65 7.91 6.88
C LEU A 94 21.32 9.07 7.64
N LEU A 95 20.96 9.35 8.90
CA LEU A 95 21.57 10.45 9.66
C LEU A 95 22.98 10.16 10.22
N ARG A 96 23.50 8.93 10.13
CA ARG A 96 24.85 8.64 10.66
C ARG A 96 25.94 9.17 9.74
N LYS A 97 26.80 10.03 10.27
CA LYS A 97 28.00 10.52 9.55
C LYS A 97 28.93 9.40 9.07
N SER A 98 28.95 8.27 9.79
CA SER A 98 29.82 7.11 9.53
C SER A 98 29.29 6.11 8.50
N LEU A 99 28.08 6.30 7.95
CA LEU A 99 27.57 5.47 6.86
C LEU A 99 28.23 5.96 5.56
N ILE A 100 29.43 5.46 5.32
CA ILE A 100 30.14 5.58 4.06
C ILE A 100 29.97 4.22 3.37
N LEU A 101 29.20 4.16 2.28
CA LEU A 101 29.04 2.94 1.45
C LEU A 101 30.21 2.79 0.46
N ILE A 102 31.34 3.38 0.80
CA ILE A 102 32.61 3.23 0.12
C ILE A 102 33.52 2.53 1.13
N PRO A 103 33.99 1.30 0.89
CA PRO A 103 35.02 0.71 1.73
C PRO A 103 36.24 1.65 1.75
N ASP A 104 36.76 1.99 2.93
CA ASP A 104 37.98 2.81 3.12
C ASP A 104 39.20 2.23 2.38
N THR A 105 39.14 0.97 1.95
CA THR A 105 40.13 0.35 1.08
C THR A 105 39.79 0.58 -0.39
N LEU A 106 40.05 1.79 -0.87
CA LEU A 106 40.47 2.01 -2.26
C LEU A 106 41.84 1.33 -2.43
N ASP A 107 41.86 0.00 -2.51
CA ASP A 107 43.04 -0.73 -2.97
C ASP A 107 43.20 -0.49 -4.49
N THR A 108 43.71 0.69 -4.80
CA THR A 108 44.07 1.13 -6.15
C THR A 108 45.37 0.47 -6.63
N SER A 109 46.03 -0.35 -5.79
CA SER A 109 47.28 -1.04 -6.15
C SER A 109 47.11 -2.06 -7.29
N ASN A 110 45.87 -2.51 -7.54
CA ASN A 110 45.55 -3.51 -8.57
C ASN A 110 44.78 -2.95 -9.79
N GLY A 111 44.59 -1.63 -9.92
CA GLY A 111 43.93 -1.01 -11.08
C GLY A 111 42.46 -1.39 -11.31
N ARG A 112 41.80 -2.05 -10.34
CA ARG A 112 40.37 -2.42 -10.41
C ARG A 112 39.53 -1.42 -9.60
N ILE A 113 38.64 -0.72 -10.29
CA ILE A 113 37.57 0.10 -9.68
C ILE A 113 36.71 -0.82 -8.80
N PRO A 114 36.27 -0.43 -7.59
CA PRO A 114 35.37 -1.24 -6.78
C PRO A 114 34.11 -1.58 -7.59
N THR A 115 33.96 -2.85 -7.95
CA THR A 115 32.90 -3.37 -8.84
C THR A 115 31.51 -3.42 -8.18
N HIS A 116 31.38 -2.91 -6.96
CA HIS A 116 30.24 -3.13 -6.07
C HIS A 116 29.76 -1.81 -5.46
N ARG A 117 29.16 -0.93 -6.26
CA ARG A 117 28.45 0.26 -5.77
C ARG A 117 26.97 -0.05 -5.56
N LEU A 118 26.38 0.56 -4.53
CA LEU A 118 24.92 0.61 -4.36
C LEU A 118 24.33 1.33 -5.57
N GLN A 119 23.49 0.66 -6.34
CA GLN A 119 22.70 1.31 -7.39
C GLN A 119 21.31 1.61 -6.88
N TYR A 120 20.80 2.80 -7.20
CA TYR A 120 19.48 3.19 -6.74
C TYR A 120 18.73 4.09 -7.72
N CYS A 121 17.40 3.98 -7.68
CA CYS A 121 16.45 4.90 -8.30
C CYS A 121 15.53 5.43 -7.20
N VAL A 122 15.04 6.66 -7.35
CA VAL A 122 14.05 7.24 -6.43
C VAL A 122 12.90 7.83 -7.22
N PHE A 123 11.69 7.51 -6.78
CA PHE A 123 10.44 8.16 -7.14
C PHE A 123 9.80 8.75 -5.89
N GLY A 124 9.57 10.05 -5.89
CA GLY A 124 8.85 10.73 -4.83
C GLY A 124 7.36 10.82 -5.14
N LEU A 125 6.53 10.63 -4.10
CA LEU A 125 5.13 11.01 -4.13
C LEU A 125 4.97 12.27 -3.26
N GLY A 126 4.38 13.32 -3.84
CA GLY A 126 4.14 14.57 -3.16
C GLY A 126 3.05 15.37 -3.85
N ASP A 127 2.80 16.55 -3.31
CA ASP A 127 1.75 17.46 -3.77
C ASP A 127 2.37 18.86 -3.90
N SER A 128 2.31 19.44 -5.10
CA SER A 128 2.94 20.73 -5.41
C SER A 128 2.23 21.94 -4.80
N SER A 129 1.03 21.75 -4.24
CA SER A 129 0.36 22.77 -3.41
C SER A 129 1.05 22.97 -2.06
N TYR A 130 1.86 22.01 -1.61
CA TYR A 130 2.66 22.12 -0.38
C TYR A 130 4.06 22.65 -0.68
N GLU A 131 4.56 23.54 0.19
CA GLU A 131 5.91 24.12 0.09
C GLU A 131 7.00 23.05 -0.01
N PHE A 132 6.86 21.98 0.78
CA PHE A 132 7.82 20.88 0.84
C PHE A 132 7.53 19.76 -0.16
N TYR A 133 7.19 20.13 -1.40
CA TYR A 133 6.92 19.20 -2.50
C TYR A 133 8.04 18.16 -2.68
N ASN A 134 7.71 16.89 -2.49
CA ASN A 134 8.61 15.73 -2.64
C ASN A 134 9.89 15.77 -1.76
N PHE A 135 9.87 16.51 -0.65
CA PHE A 135 11.06 16.72 0.17
C PHE A 135 11.68 15.43 0.72
N ALA A 136 10.87 14.45 1.15
CA ALA A 136 11.39 13.21 1.70
C ALA A 136 12.22 12.43 0.65
N ALA A 137 11.69 12.29 -0.56
CA ALA A 137 12.37 11.65 -1.69
C ALA A 137 13.62 12.44 -2.12
N LYS A 138 13.55 13.77 -2.22
CA LYS A 138 14.69 14.63 -2.55
C LYS A 138 15.83 14.51 -1.52
N LYS A 139 15.49 14.47 -0.22
CA LYS A 139 16.48 14.29 0.85
C LYS A 139 17.10 12.88 0.78
N LEU A 140 16.30 11.84 0.54
CA LEU A 140 16.80 10.47 0.36
C LEU A 140 17.78 10.38 -0.80
N ASP A 141 17.37 10.88 -1.97
CA ASP A 141 18.17 10.88 -3.20
C ASP A 141 19.52 11.55 -3.00
N LYS A 142 19.51 12.76 -2.43
CA LYS A 142 20.74 13.51 -2.10
C LYS A 142 21.61 12.73 -1.12
N ARG A 143 21.01 12.10 -0.10
CA ARG A 143 21.76 11.38 0.92
C ARG A 143 22.41 10.12 0.39
N LEU A 144 21.70 9.33 -0.42
CA LEU A 144 22.24 8.13 -1.06
C LEU A 144 23.44 8.46 -1.95
N GLY A 145 23.38 9.58 -2.69
CA GLY A 145 24.52 10.07 -3.46
C GLY A 145 25.70 10.49 -2.60
N LEU A 146 25.45 11.21 -1.48
CA LEU A 146 26.51 11.64 -0.54
C LEU A 146 27.24 10.48 0.12
N VAL A 147 26.61 9.31 0.27
CA VAL A 147 27.24 8.13 0.87
C VAL A 147 27.92 7.20 -0.15
N GLY A 148 27.98 7.62 -1.43
CA GLY A 148 28.66 6.88 -2.50
C GLY A 148 27.76 5.99 -3.36
N GLY A 149 26.44 6.10 -3.22
CA GLY A 149 25.50 5.43 -4.11
C GLY A 149 25.54 5.97 -5.53
N GLU A 150 25.31 5.09 -6.50
CA GLU A 150 25.17 5.41 -7.92
C GLU A 150 23.69 5.54 -8.28
N ARG A 151 23.25 6.76 -8.61
CA ARG A 151 21.87 6.98 -9.05
C ARG A 151 21.69 6.54 -10.49
N ILE A 152 20.71 5.67 -10.72
CA ILE A 152 20.25 5.26 -12.03
C ILE A 152 19.05 6.13 -12.44
N GLY A 153 19.18 6.82 -13.57
CA GLY A 153 18.15 7.72 -14.07
C GLY A 153 17.98 9.00 -13.25
N ALA A 154 16.94 9.76 -13.60
CA ALA A 154 16.55 10.97 -12.88
C ALA A 154 15.63 10.63 -11.70
N LEU A 155 15.69 11.45 -10.64
CA LEU A 155 14.70 11.45 -9.57
C LEU A 155 13.31 11.70 -10.18
N GLY A 156 12.39 10.75 -9.99
CA GLY A 156 11.00 10.93 -10.38
C GLY A 156 10.24 11.71 -9.33
N LEU A 157 9.35 12.59 -9.78
CA LEU A 157 8.54 13.46 -8.92
C LEU A 157 7.08 13.30 -9.34
N GLY A 158 6.32 12.53 -8.57
CA GLY A 158 4.87 12.45 -8.68
C GLY A 158 4.23 13.67 -8.03
N ASP A 159 3.13 14.16 -8.61
CA ASP A 159 2.40 15.32 -8.13
C ASP A 159 0.90 15.03 -8.07
N ASP A 160 0.32 15.05 -6.88
CA ASP A 160 -1.13 14.87 -6.70
C ASP A 160 -1.95 16.01 -7.34
N GLN A 161 -1.35 17.18 -7.60
CA GLN A 161 -2.02 18.31 -8.28
C GLN A 161 -1.99 18.21 -9.81
N HIS A 162 -1.21 17.27 -10.37
CA HIS A 162 -1.16 17.09 -11.81
C HIS A 162 -2.52 16.60 -12.34
N TYR A 163 -2.85 16.90 -13.61
CA TYR A 163 -4.11 16.46 -14.22
C TYR A 163 -4.28 14.93 -14.15
N TRP A 164 -3.17 14.20 -14.28
CA TRP A 164 -3.10 12.74 -14.13
C TRP A 164 -2.70 12.28 -12.71
N GLY A 165 -2.77 13.18 -11.73
CA GLY A 165 -2.23 12.99 -10.39
C GLY A 165 -0.79 12.47 -10.41
N VAL A 166 -0.46 11.64 -9.42
CA VAL A 166 0.86 11.00 -9.29
C VAL A 166 1.31 10.27 -10.55
N TYR A 167 0.38 9.74 -11.36
CA TYR A 167 0.69 8.98 -12.56
C TYR A 167 1.35 9.81 -13.66
N GLY A 168 1.09 11.12 -13.71
CA GLY A 168 1.71 12.02 -14.70
C GLY A 168 3.24 12.05 -14.58
N GLY A 169 3.76 12.01 -13.35
CA GLY A 169 5.20 11.88 -13.09
C GLY A 169 5.69 10.42 -13.11
N PHE A 170 4.85 9.49 -12.68
CA PHE A 170 5.19 8.08 -12.52
C PHE A 170 5.39 7.35 -13.85
N LEU A 171 4.45 7.48 -14.81
CA LEU A 171 4.48 6.72 -16.06
C LEU A 171 5.77 6.97 -16.85
N PRO A 172 6.18 8.23 -17.14
CA PRO A 172 7.43 8.48 -17.85
C PRO A 172 8.66 8.03 -17.06
N TRP A 173 8.59 8.03 -15.72
CA TRP A 173 9.70 7.60 -14.88
C TRP A 173 9.87 6.07 -14.89
N VAL A 174 8.78 5.31 -14.76
CA VAL A 174 8.83 3.85 -14.80
C VAL A 174 9.20 3.34 -16.19
N ASP A 175 8.76 4.03 -17.26
CA ASP A 175 9.16 3.71 -18.63
C ASP A 175 10.67 3.85 -18.82
N ARG A 176 11.28 4.92 -18.33
CA ARG A 176 12.74 5.11 -18.38
C ARG A 176 13.49 4.06 -17.54
N LEU A 177 12.95 3.70 -16.38
CA LEU A 177 13.52 2.63 -15.55
C LEU A 177 13.48 1.29 -16.28
N ARG A 178 12.32 0.96 -16.88
CA ARG A 178 12.13 -0.25 -17.69
C ARG A 178 13.09 -0.28 -18.86
N GLU A 179 13.20 0.82 -19.61
CA GLU A 179 14.10 0.92 -20.76
C GLU A 179 15.58 0.75 -20.37
N TYR A 180 16.00 1.34 -19.25
CA TYR A 180 17.34 1.17 -18.71
C TYR A 180 17.62 -0.29 -18.35
N ILE A 181 16.69 -0.94 -17.63
CA ILE A 181 16.84 -2.34 -17.20
C ILE A 181 16.82 -3.27 -18.42
N SER A 182 15.94 -3.04 -19.39
CA SER A 182 15.89 -3.84 -20.64
C SER A 182 17.19 -3.78 -21.43
N LYS A 183 17.85 -2.61 -21.51
CA LYS A 183 19.15 -2.46 -22.18
C LYS A 183 20.27 -3.23 -21.46
N ASN A 184 20.12 -3.46 -20.15
CA ASN A 184 21.10 -4.11 -19.29
C ASN A 184 20.56 -5.42 -18.69
N LEU A 185 19.65 -6.11 -19.39
CA LEU A 185 18.91 -7.25 -18.83
C LEU A 185 19.82 -8.39 -18.34
N GLY A 186 20.98 -8.58 -18.97
CA GLY A 186 21.99 -9.56 -18.56
C GLY A 186 22.65 -9.27 -17.20
N GLU A 187 22.46 -8.07 -16.66
CA GLU A 187 22.96 -7.68 -15.33
C GLU A 187 21.97 -7.98 -14.21
N TYR A 188 20.70 -8.27 -14.51
CA TYR A 188 19.64 -8.43 -13.51
C TYR A 188 19.10 -9.84 -13.43
N LYS A 189 18.58 -10.19 -12.24
CA LYS A 189 18.05 -11.52 -12.00
C LYS A 189 16.82 -11.72 -12.87
N ASN A 190 16.91 -12.65 -13.81
CA ASN A 190 15.85 -12.90 -14.77
C ASN A 190 14.99 -14.09 -14.35
N VAL A 191 13.73 -14.03 -14.75
CA VAL A 191 12.76 -15.12 -14.67
C VAL A 191 12.97 -15.97 -15.93
N HIS A 192 13.78 -17.03 -15.87
CA HIS A 192 13.90 -17.98 -16.98
C HIS A 192 13.42 -19.37 -16.57
N VAL A 193 12.11 -19.62 -16.78
CA VAL A 193 11.51 -20.91 -17.21
C VAL A 193 10.13 -20.58 -17.84
N GLY A 194 9.92 -20.87 -19.12
CA GLY A 194 8.62 -21.25 -19.70
C GLY A 194 7.41 -20.30 -19.63
N ILE A 195 7.53 -19.06 -19.17
CA ILE A 195 6.41 -18.10 -19.15
C ILE A 195 6.69 -17.06 -20.24
N ASP A 196 5.99 -17.20 -21.36
CA ASP A 196 5.82 -16.11 -22.32
C ASP A 196 4.97 -15.05 -21.61
N VAL A 197 5.63 -14.11 -20.92
CA VAL A 197 4.97 -12.95 -20.32
C VAL A 197 4.67 -11.95 -21.43
N GLY A 198 3.88 -12.38 -22.42
CA GLY A 198 3.10 -11.46 -23.24
C GLY A 198 2.19 -10.62 -22.33
N HIS A 199 1.46 -9.68 -22.93
CA HIS A 199 0.56 -8.72 -22.26
C HIS A 199 -0.62 -9.34 -21.43
N GLY A 200 -0.45 -10.52 -20.82
CA GLY A 200 -1.43 -11.24 -20.01
C GLY A 200 -0.87 -12.41 -19.18
N GLY A 201 0.45 -12.57 -19.01
CA GLY A 201 0.99 -13.55 -18.06
C GLY A 201 0.75 -13.11 -16.62
N MET A 202 0.07 -13.92 -15.80
CA MET A 202 -0.19 -13.62 -14.39
C MET A 202 1.13 -13.35 -13.65
N VAL A 203 1.27 -12.12 -13.16
CA VAL A 203 2.39 -11.67 -12.32
C VAL A 203 2.19 -12.24 -10.92
N PRO A 204 3.23 -12.68 -10.18
CA PRO A 204 3.05 -13.23 -8.84
C PRO A 204 2.30 -12.29 -7.88
N VAL A 205 1.45 -12.88 -7.03
CA VAL A 205 0.74 -12.20 -5.94
C VAL A 205 1.76 -11.55 -5.01
N LEU A 206 1.63 -10.24 -4.79
CA LEU A 206 2.51 -9.48 -3.89
C LEU A 206 2.00 -9.52 -2.45
N ASN A 207 0.69 -9.35 -2.26
CA ASN A 207 0.06 -9.35 -0.95
C ASN A 207 -0.86 -10.55 -0.80
N ARG A 208 -0.37 -11.61 -0.13
CA ARG A 208 -1.21 -12.78 0.18
C ARG A 208 -2.21 -12.47 1.28
N LEU A 209 -3.36 -13.12 1.22
CA LEU A 209 -4.28 -13.16 2.35
C LEU A 209 -3.61 -13.82 3.57
N PRO A 210 -3.94 -13.37 4.79
CA PRO A 210 -3.50 -14.04 6.00
C PRO A 210 -4.14 -15.44 6.10
N SER A 211 -3.46 -16.38 6.75
CA SER A 211 -4.08 -17.66 7.11
C SER A 211 -5.11 -17.48 8.23
N GLU A 212 -5.98 -18.47 8.44
CA GLU A 212 -6.93 -18.45 9.56
C GLU A 212 -6.20 -18.38 10.91
N GLU A 213 -5.09 -19.12 11.07
CA GLU A 213 -4.26 -19.05 12.28
C GLU A 213 -3.62 -17.66 12.47
N GLU A 214 -3.19 -17.01 11.39
CA GLU A 214 -2.68 -15.63 11.45
C GLU A 214 -3.79 -14.66 11.87
N LEU A 215 -4.99 -14.80 11.33
CA LEU A 215 -6.15 -13.99 11.73
C LEU A 215 -6.58 -14.25 13.17
N GLU A 216 -6.64 -15.50 13.59
CA GLU A 216 -6.95 -15.85 14.97
C GLU A 216 -5.91 -15.25 15.91
N LYS A 217 -4.62 -15.30 15.55
CA LYS A 217 -3.57 -14.58 16.27
C LYS A 217 -3.82 -13.08 16.24
N GLU A 218 -4.16 -12.47 15.13
CA GLU A 218 -4.44 -11.03 15.05
C GLU A 218 -5.72 -10.59 15.78
N MET A 219 -6.66 -11.51 16.00
CA MET A 219 -7.88 -11.27 16.76
C MET A 219 -7.70 -11.58 18.25
N SER A 220 -6.76 -12.47 18.59
CA SER A 220 -6.47 -12.93 19.97
C SER A 220 -5.30 -12.21 20.62
N THR A 221 -4.24 -11.92 19.88
CA THR A 221 -3.46 -10.71 20.09
C THR A 221 -4.41 -9.60 19.71
N ASP A 222 -5.21 -9.13 20.66
CA ASP A 222 -5.35 -7.74 21.04
C ASP A 222 -4.62 -6.69 20.15
N LEU A 223 -4.64 -6.77 18.82
CA LEU A 223 -4.07 -5.78 17.90
C LEU A 223 -4.91 -4.51 17.87
N TRP A 224 -6.17 -4.62 18.29
CA TRP A 224 -6.99 -3.47 18.68
C TRP A 224 -6.68 -2.95 20.09
N ASN A 225 -6.00 -3.76 20.90
CA ASN A 225 -5.53 -3.44 22.24
C ASN A 225 -4.02 -3.10 22.28
N GLY A 226 -3.40 -2.88 21.12
CA GLY A 226 -1.96 -2.62 21.00
C GLY A 226 -1.15 -3.89 21.17
N SER A 227 -0.27 -4.17 20.22
CA SER A 227 0.82 -5.10 20.48
C SER A 227 1.57 -4.65 21.75
N GLU A 228 2.15 -5.58 22.52
CA GLU A 228 3.00 -5.29 23.70
C GLU A 228 4.17 -4.31 23.43
N LEU A 229 4.35 -3.88 22.18
CA LEU A 229 5.38 -2.96 21.71
C LEU A 229 4.88 -1.54 21.36
N ASP A 230 3.56 -1.31 21.30
CA ASP A 230 2.99 0.03 21.06
C ASP A 230 2.17 0.49 22.28
N GLU A 231 2.81 1.24 23.18
CA GLU A 231 2.21 1.92 24.34
C GLU A 231 1.15 2.98 23.98
N GLN A 232 0.62 2.99 22.74
CA GLN A 232 -0.15 4.09 22.15
C GLN A 232 -1.60 3.74 21.78
N TYR A 233 -2.04 2.50 21.98
CA TYR A 233 -3.43 2.10 21.75
C TYR A 233 -4.24 2.19 23.05
N TYR A 234 -5.46 2.73 22.94
CA TYR A 234 -6.38 2.93 24.05
C TYR A 234 -7.75 2.36 23.70
N ASN A 235 -8.39 1.72 24.66
CA ASN A 235 -9.82 1.41 24.55
C ASN A 235 -10.62 2.69 24.71
N ALA A 236 -11.53 2.95 23.78
CA ALA A 236 -12.35 4.17 23.78
C ALA A 236 -13.83 3.82 23.81
N GLN A 237 -14.51 4.15 24.91
CA GLN A 237 -15.96 4.06 24.98
C GLN A 237 -16.58 5.39 24.55
N VAL A 238 -17.51 5.37 23.60
CA VAL A 238 -18.31 6.55 23.24
C VAL A 238 -19.29 6.84 24.38
N VAL A 239 -19.13 8.00 25.03
CA VAL A 239 -19.97 8.47 26.14
C VAL A 239 -21.11 9.33 25.62
N ASP A 240 -20.82 10.20 24.66
CA ASP A 240 -21.80 11.10 24.04
C ASP A 240 -21.51 11.24 22.54
N ASN A 241 -22.57 11.39 21.75
CA ASN A 241 -22.50 11.64 20.31
C ASN A 241 -23.64 12.57 19.91
N LYS A 242 -23.36 13.88 19.98
CA LYS A 242 -24.34 14.93 19.78
C LYS A 242 -24.18 15.58 18.41
N LEU A 243 -25.27 15.66 17.64
CA LEU A 243 -25.33 16.47 16.44
C LEU A 243 -25.28 17.97 16.82
N ILE A 244 -24.34 18.71 16.22
CA ILE A 244 -24.16 20.15 16.45
C ILE A 244 -24.91 20.96 15.39
N THR A 245 -24.94 20.46 14.15
CA THR A 245 -25.65 21.10 13.04
C THR A 245 -27.16 20.90 13.15
N ASP A 246 -27.91 21.75 12.44
CA ASP A 246 -29.37 21.59 12.32
C ASP A 246 -29.70 20.24 11.65
N GLN A 247 -30.78 19.59 12.09
CA GLN A 247 -31.28 18.34 11.52
C GLN A 247 -31.64 18.48 10.03
N ALA A 248 -32.00 19.67 9.57
CA ALA A 248 -32.26 19.93 8.15
C ALA A 248 -31.01 19.85 7.26
N HIS A 249 -29.80 19.84 7.83
CA HIS A 249 -28.51 19.78 7.13
C HIS A 249 -27.73 18.49 7.47
N GLU A 250 -28.41 17.35 7.52
CA GLU A 250 -27.80 16.06 7.90
C GLU A 250 -26.64 15.63 6.98
N PHE A 251 -26.65 16.04 5.70
CA PHE A 251 -25.57 15.74 4.75
C PHE A 251 -24.22 16.40 5.11
N ASP A 252 -24.24 17.50 5.87
CA ASP A 252 -23.05 18.18 6.39
C ASP A 252 -22.99 18.07 7.93
N ALA A 253 -23.45 16.94 8.47
CA ALA A 253 -23.56 16.73 9.90
C ALA A 253 -22.22 16.86 10.63
N ILE A 254 -22.10 17.87 11.50
CA ILE A 254 -20.99 17.98 12.45
C ILE A 254 -21.44 17.39 13.78
N ARG A 255 -20.70 16.43 14.30
CA ARG A 255 -20.99 15.76 15.57
C ARG A 255 -19.90 16.04 16.60
N LYS A 256 -20.31 16.31 17.83
CA LYS A 256 -19.45 16.28 19.02
C LYS A 256 -19.48 14.86 19.58
N ILE A 257 -18.33 14.20 19.58
CA ILE A 257 -18.18 12.86 20.15
C ILE A 257 -17.33 12.98 21.41
N GLN A 258 -17.82 12.44 22.53
CA GLN A 258 -17.07 12.32 23.77
C GLN A 258 -16.64 10.87 23.96
N LEU A 259 -15.36 10.68 24.22
CA LEU A 259 -14.75 9.36 24.40
C LEU A 259 -14.20 9.26 25.82
N ASN A 260 -14.46 8.14 26.48
CA ASN A 260 -13.76 7.75 27.69
C ASN A 260 -12.63 6.80 27.31
N LEU A 261 -11.38 7.24 27.52
CA LEU A 261 -10.18 6.51 27.14
C LEU A 261 -9.63 5.75 28.34
N THR A 262 -9.53 4.43 28.22
CA THR A 262 -8.90 3.56 29.21
C THR A 262 -7.63 2.94 28.65
N VAL A 263 -6.56 2.93 29.47
CA VAL A 263 -5.29 2.30 29.09
C VAL A 263 -5.46 0.79 29.01
N ASN A 264 -4.99 0.20 27.90
CA ASN A 264 -5.03 -1.24 27.73
C ASN A 264 -4.20 -1.94 28.82
N ASN A 265 -4.71 -3.05 29.35
CA ASN A 265 -4.09 -3.85 30.41
C ASN A 265 -4.01 -3.23 31.83
N ARG A 266 -4.56 -2.03 32.07
CA ARG A 266 -4.68 -1.44 33.42
C ARG A 266 -6.08 -0.87 33.65
N LYS A 267 -6.98 -1.69 34.18
CA LYS A 267 -8.33 -1.25 34.56
C LYS A 267 -8.21 -0.07 35.55
N ASN A 268 -8.79 1.07 35.18
CA ASN A 268 -8.90 2.33 35.93
C ASN A 268 -7.79 3.38 35.77
N GLU A 269 -6.84 3.22 34.83
CA GLU A 269 -5.97 4.34 34.42
C GLU A 269 -6.58 5.06 33.19
N VAL A 270 -6.72 6.38 33.31
CA VAL A 270 -7.19 7.26 32.22
C VAL A 270 -5.99 7.62 31.34
N ALA A 271 -6.19 7.62 30.03
CA ALA A 271 -5.15 8.07 29.10
C ALA A 271 -4.72 9.52 29.41
N GLU A 272 -3.43 9.75 29.59
CA GLU A 272 -2.88 11.10 29.71
C GLU A 272 -2.78 11.74 28.31
N TYR A 273 -3.31 12.95 28.16
CA TYR A 273 -3.17 13.76 26.95
C TYR A 273 -3.15 15.24 27.31
N LEU A 274 -2.52 16.05 26.45
CA LEU A 274 -2.49 17.50 26.55
C LEU A 274 -3.39 18.14 25.50
N PRO A 275 -3.94 19.35 25.77
CA PRO A 275 -4.61 20.12 24.75
C PRO A 275 -3.72 20.34 23.51
N GLY A 276 -4.21 19.93 22.34
CA GLY A 276 -3.45 19.96 21.09
C GLY A 276 -2.89 18.59 20.66
N ASP A 277 -2.95 17.59 21.53
CA ASP A 277 -2.67 16.21 21.13
C ASP A 277 -3.70 15.71 20.12
N VAL A 278 -3.29 14.69 19.36
CA VAL A 278 -4.06 14.14 18.24
C VAL A 278 -4.44 12.72 18.59
N ILE A 279 -5.73 12.41 18.51
CA ILE A 279 -6.20 11.02 18.56
C ILE A 279 -6.31 10.47 17.14
N GLU A 280 -5.83 9.25 16.95
CA GLU A 280 -5.98 8.50 15.71
C GLU A 280 -7.07 7.44 15.89
N ILE A 281 -8.16 7.55 15.10
CA ILE A 281 -9.29 6.61 15.17
C ILE A 281 -9.21 5.65 13.97
N HIS A 282 -9.14 4.36 14.25
CA HIS A 282 -9.17 3.31 13.23
C HIS A 282 -10.62 2.95 12.87
N PRO A 283 -11.09 3.28 11.65
CA PRO A 283 -12.45 2.95 11.22
C PRO A 283 -12.56 1.48 10.77
N GLN A 284 -13.80 1.05 10.56
CA GLN A 284 -14.15 -0.22 9.90
C GLN A 284 -15.25 0.03 8.87
N ASN A 285 -15.30 -0.79 7.82
CA ASN A 285 -16.40 -0.71 6.85
C ASN A 285 -17.71 -1.22 7.45
N SER A 286 -18.86 -0.85 6.88
CA SER A 286 -20.15 -1.45 7.26
C SER A 286 -20.21 -2.92 6.84
N ASP A 287 -20.91 -3.77 7.60
CA ASP A 287 -21.10 -5.18 7.19
C ASP A 287 -21.85 -5.30 5.86
N GLU A 288 -22.80 -4.40 5.59
CA GLU A 288 -23.55 -4.34 4.33
C GLU A 288 -22.63 -4.16 3.12
N ALA A 289 -21.78 -3.12 3.12
CA ALA A 289 -20.85 -2.88 2.01
C ALA A 289 -19.88 -4.05 1.79
N VAL A 290 -19.42 -4.71 2.86
CA VAL A 290 -18.53 -5.87 2.76
C VAL A 290 -19.25 -7.03 2.09
N VAL A 291 -20.45 -7.37 2.55
CA VAL A 291 -21.25 -8.48 1.98
C VAL A 291 -21.58 -8.20 0.51
N ARG A 292 -22.04 -6.99 0.18
CA ARG A 292 -22.38 -6.60 -1.20
C ARG A 292 -21.18 -6.70 -2.13
N LEU A 293 -20.00 -6.23 -1.71
CA LEU A 293 -18.80 -6.37 -2.53
C LEU A 293 -18.39 -7.84 -2.71
N MET A 294 -18.48 -8.64 -1.65
CA MET A 294 -18.19 -10.08 -1.74
C MET A 294 -19.12 -10.78 -2.72
N GLU A 295 -20.44 -10.56 -2.61
CA GLU A 295 -21.43 -11.09 -3.55
C GLU A 295 -21.14 -10.64 -4.97
N ARG A 296 -20.81 -9.36 -5.17
CA ARG A 296 -20.52 -8.81 -6.49
C ARG A 296 -19.29 -9.43 -7.12
N LEU A 297 -18.25 -9.74 -6.34
CA LEU A 297 -17.03 -10.37 -6.82
C LEU A 297 -17.11 -11.91 -6.84
N GLY A 298 -18.26 -12.51 -6.49
CA GLY A 298 -18.42 -13.96 -6.39
C GLY A 298 -17.64 -14.59 -5.23
N LEU A 299 -17.25 -13.80 -4.22
CA LEU A 299 -16.40 -14.20 -3.10
C LEU A 299 -17.22 -14.76 -1.92
N VAL A 300 -18.18 -15.64 -2.18
CA VAL A 300 -19.12 -16.18 -1.17
C VAL A 300 -19.21 -17.71 -1.29
N CYS A 301 -19.27 -18.42 -0.17
CA CYS A 301 -19.43 -19.88 -0.14
C CYS A 301 -20.89 -20.31 -0.39
N ALA A 302 -21.07 -21.47 -1.01
CA ALA A 302 -22.34 -21.96 -1.57
C ALA A 302 -23.43 -22.40 -0.57
N SER A 303 -23.35 -22.01 0.71
CA SER A 303 -24.34 -22.40 1.72
C SER A 303 -25.74 -21.83 1.43
N ASP A 304 -25.83 -20.75 0.64
CA ASP A 304 -27.06 -20.30 -0.01
C ASP A 304 -27.24 -21.02 -1.36
N GLN A 305 -28.08 -22.07 -1.35
CA GLN A 305 -28.29 -23.08 -2.40
C GLN A 305 -28.79 -22.59 -3.78
N ASN A 306 -28.42 -21.41 -4.29
CA ASN A 306 -28.70 -21.04 -5.69
C ASN A 306 -27.75 -20.00 -6.31
N LYS A 307 -26.60 -19.69 -5.68
CA LYS A 307 -25.68 -18.63 -6.16
C LYS A 307 -24.20 -19.00 -6.04
N CYS A 308 -23.82 -20.28 -6.15
CA CYS A 308 -22.39 -20.60 -6.26
C CYS A 308 -21.87 -20.14 -7.63
N MET A 309 -21.33 -18.92 -7.70
CA MET A 309 -20.64 -18.39 -8.88
C MET A 309 -19.21 -18.96 -9.01
N ASP A 310 -18.72 -19.65 -7.98
CA ASP A 310 -17.41 -20.28 -8.03
C ASP A 310 -17.44 -21.67 -8.67
N ALA A 311 -17.33 -21.70 -9.99
CA ALA A 311 -17.14 -22.94 -10.74
C ALA A 311 -15.77 -23.62 -10.48
N SER A 312 -14.83 -22.96 -9.80
CA SER A 312 -13.49 -23.47 -9.52
C SER A 312 -13.39 -24.26 -8.20
N GLY A 313 -14.37 -24.10 -7.30
CA GLY A 313 -14.33 -24.70 -5.96
C GLY A 313 -13.17 -24.19 -5.09
N TRP A 314 -12.64 -23.01 -5.41
CA TRP A 314 -11.56 -22.37 -4.67
C TRP A 314 -12.08 -21.78 -3.35
N MET A 315 -13.31 -21.26 -3.34
CA MET A 315 -13.95 -20.66 -2.19
C MET A 315 -14.42 -21.72 -1.18
N ASP A 316 -14.13 -21.46 0.10
CA ASP A 316 -14.64 -22.23 1.24
C ASP A 316 -14.98 -21.27 2.40
N GLU A 317 -15.60 -21.78 3.46
CA GLU A 317 -16.03 -21.00 4.63
C GLU A 317 -14.86 -20.29 5.33
N ALA A 318 -13.66 -20.90 5.35
CA ALA A 318 -12.48 -20.32 5.98
C ALA A 318 -11.96 -19.13 5.17
N LYS A 319 -11.87 -19.26 3.84
CA LYS A 319 -11.50 -18.15 2.95
C LYS A 319 -12.53 -17.03 2.98
N GLU A 320 -13.81 -17.35 3.02
CA GLU A 320 -14.87 -16.35 3.15
C GLU A 320 -14.70 -15.55 4.45
N ARG A 321 -14.44 -16.22 5.58
CA ARG A 321 -14.16 -15.57 6.87
C ARG A 321 -12.94 -14.64 6.78
N VAL A 322 -11.86 -15.12 6.18
CA VAL A 322 -10.61 -14.36 5.98
C VAL A 322 -10.85 -13.11 5.14
N ILE A 323 -11.50 -13.26 3.99
CA ILE A 323 -11.80 -12.18 3.06
C ILE A 323 -12.71 -11.15 3.72
N LYS A 324 -13.77 -11.60 4.41
CA LYS A 324 -14.68 -10.73 5.15
C LYS A 324 -13.95 -9.88 6.19
N HIS A 325 -13.06 -10.48 6.98
CA HIS A 325 -12.24 -9.76 7.96
C HIS A 325 -11.34 -8.72 7.28
N VAL A 326 -10.64 -9.12 6.22
CA VAL A 326 -9.73 -8.22 5.48
C VAL A 326 -10.47 -7.03 4.88
N LEU A 327 -11.61 -7.26 4.23
CA LEU A 327 -12.45 -6.20 3.67
C LEU A 327 -13.05 -5.30 4.75
N LYS A 328 -13.34 -5.84 5.94
CA LYS A 328 -13.89 -5.07 7.07
C LYS A 328 -12.88 -4.11 7.68
N TYR A 329 -11.62 -4.55 7.85
CA TYR A 329 -10.65 -3.87 8.72
C TYR A 329 -9.38 -3.37 8.03
N ARG A 330 -9.05 -3.84 6.81
CA ARG A 330 -7.78 -3.47 6.14
C ARG A 330 -7.93 -2.67 4.86
N VAL A 331 -9.05 -2.82 4.15
CA VAL A 331 -9.29 -2.19 2.83
C VAL A 331 -10.27 -1.04 2.98
N ASP A 332 -10.01 0.12 2.38
CA ASP A 332 -10.95 1.24 2.40
C ASP A 332 -11.98 1.10 1.28
N LEU A 333 -13.20 0.66 1.61
CA LEU A 333 -14.28 0.47 0.64
C LEU A 333 -14.99 1.78 0.27
N ASN A 334 -14.78 2.84 1.04
CA ASN A 334 -15.39 4.15 0.78
C ASN A 334 -14.49 5.06 -0.06
N ALA A 335 -13.26 4.64 -0.31
CA ALA A 335 -12.35 5.36 -1.17
C ALA A 335 -12.82 5.34 -2.62
N VAL A 336 -12.54 6.44 -3.33
CA VAL A 336 -12.73 6.52 -4.78
C VAL A 336 -11.97 5.38 -5.44
N ALA A 337 -12.66 4.62 -6.29
CA ALA A 337 -12.09 3.43 -6.93
C ALA A 337 -10.83 3.82 -7.72
N ARG A 338 -9.69 3.20 -7.40
CA ARG A 338 -8.45 3.51 -8.10
C ARG A 338 -8.48 2.95 -9.52
N GLN A 339 -7.86 3.68 -10.44
CA GLN A 339 -7.77 3.25 -11.84
C GLN A 339 -7.08 1.88 -11.98
N THR A 340 -6.08 1.62 -11.13
CA THR A 340 -5.38 0.33 -11.05
C THR A 340 -6.27 -0.80 -10.55
N THR A 341 -7.18 -0.55 -9.60
CA THR A 341 -8.19 -1.52 -9.14
C THR A 341 -9.07 -1.94 -10.31
N ILE A 342 -9.59 -0.99 -11.07
CA ILE A 342 -10.41 -1.25 -12.27
C ILE A 342 -9.59 -2.04 -13.30
N ARG A 343 -8.36 -1.59 -13.59
CA ARG A 343 -7.47 -2.26 -14.54
C ARG A 343 -7.19 -3.70 -14.15
N MET A 344 -6.90 -3.99 -12.89
CA MET A 344 -6.67 -5.36 -12.43
C MET A 344 -7.92 -6.23 -12.51
N LEU A 345 -9.07 -5.74 -12.02
CA LEU A 345 -10.33 -6.48 -12.12
C LEU A 345 -10.68 -6.80 -13.57
N SER A 346 -10.37 -5.89 -14.50
CA SER A 346 -10.64 -6.05 -15.93
C SER A 346 -9.91 -7.24 -16.57
N GLN A 347 -8.79 -7.68 -15.98
CA GLN A 347 -8.03 -8.86 -16.40
C GLN A 347 -8.68 -10.18 -15.95
N PHE A 348 -9.53 -10.13 -14.92
CA PHE A 348 -10.19 -11.29 -14.33
C PHE A 348 -11.65 -11.44 -14.77
N ILE A 349 -12.12 -10.62 -15.72
CA ILE A 349 -13.47 -10.77 -16.26
C ILE A 349 -13.60 -12.11 -17.01
N THR A 350 -14.67 -12.84 -16.73
CA THR A 350 -15.02 -14.08 -17.42
C THR A 350 -16.17 -13.85 -18.40
N ASN A 351 -16.20 -14.61 -19.51
CA ASN A 351 -17.26 -14.56 -20.52
C ASN A 351 -18.26 -15.71 -20.36
N ARG A 352 -18.51 -16.19 -19.13
CA ARG A 352 -19.40 -17.33 -18.94
C ARG A 352 -20.86 -16.85 -18.94
N GLY A 353 -21.72 -17.50 -19.72
CA GLY A 353 -23.14 -17.60 -19.36
C GLY A 353 -24.22 -17.00 -20.26
N PHE A 354 -24.00 -16.49 -21.49
CA PHE A 354 -25.12 -15.89 -22.25
C PHE A 354 -25.17 -16.15 -23.76
N GLU A 355 -26.41 -16.16 -24.29
CA GLU A 355 -26.80 -16.35 -25.69
C GLU A 355 -26.63 -15.07 -26.54
N SER A 356 -26.52 -15.25 -27.86
CA SER A 356 -25.88 -14.39 -28.87
C SER A 356 -26.26 -12.91 -28.96
N GLU A 357 -27.47 -12.47 -28.58
CA GLU A 357 -27.85 -11.05 -28.63
C GLU A 357 -27.35 -10.24 -27.41
N SER A 358 -27.11 -10.90 -26.27
CA SER A 358 -26.57 -10.26 -25.05
C SER A 358 -25.05 -10.12 -25.07
N GLU A 359 -24.36 -10.87 -25.93
CA GLU A 359 -22.90 -10.86 -26.05
C GLU A 359 -22.35 -9.50 -26.52
N SER A 360 -23.05 -8.82 -27.43
CA SER A 360 -22.60 -7.53 -27.97
C SER A 360 -22.62 -6.41 -26.92
N VAL A 361 -23.67 -6.37 -26.09
CA VAL A 361 -23.80 -5.39 -25.00
C VAL A 361 -22.77 -5.69 -23.91
N LEU A 362 -22.59 -6.96 -23.55
CA LEU A 362 -21.57 -7.36 -22.59
C LEU A 362 -20.16 -7.02 -23.09
N ALA A 363 -19.84 -7.30 -24.34
CA ALA A 363 -18.55 -6.95 -24.94
C ALA A 363 -18.30 -5.43 -24.88
N MET A 364 -19.32 -4.61 -25.14
CA MET A 364 -19.23 -3.15 -24.97
C MET A 364 -19.00 -2.74 -23.51
N LYS A 365 -19.66 -3.39 -22.54
CA LYS A 365 -19.43 -3.13 -21.11
C LYS A 365 -18.02 -3.53 -20.68
N ILE A 366 -17.52 -4.68 -21.14
CA ILE A 366 -16.16 -5.14 -20.88
C ILE A 366 -15.14 -4.14 -21.46
N ASP A 367 -15.34 -3.70 -22.70
CA ASP A 367 -14.49 -2.70 -23.34
C ASP A 367 -14.51 -1.36 -22.57
N LYS A 368 -15.70 -0.87 -22.18
CA LYS A 368 -15.84 0.34 -21.36
C LYS A 368 -15.12 0.19 -20.02
N PHE A 369 -15.27 -0.95 -19.34
CA PHE A 369 -14.62 -1.20 -18.05
C PHE A 369 -13.09 -1.28 -18.18
N ARG A 370 -12.58 -1.90 -19.25
CA ARG A 370 -11.15 -1.94 -19.55
C ARG A 370 -10.59 -0.55 -19.80
N LYS A 371 -11.26 0.26 -20.64
CA LYS A 371 -10.88 1.65 -20.90
C LYS A 371 -10.82 2.49 -19.62
N LEU A 372 -11.76 2.32 -18.70
CA LEU A 372 -11.68 3.00 -17.39
C LEU A 372 -10.39 2.67 -16.62
N GLY A 373 -9.81 1.49 -16.81
CA GLY A 373 -8.53 1.08 -16.22
C GLY A 373 -7.29 1.51 -17.00
N GLU A 374 -7.42 2.04 -18.22
CA GLU A 374 -6.29 2.45 -19.06
C GLU A 374 -5.85 3.88 -18.73
N PHE A 375 -4.57 4.06 -18.43
CA PHE A 375 -4.02 5.37 -18.06
C PHE A 375 -4.14 6.42 -19.18
N GLN A 376 -4.23 5.99 -20.44
CA GLN A 376 -4.46 6.89 -21.59
C GLN A 376 -5.88 7.46 -21.61
N GLU A 377 -6.86 6.73 -21.07
CA GLU A 377 -8.29 7.09 -21.04
C GLU A 377 -8.68 7.78 -19.72
N ILE A 378 -7.75 8.55 -19.17
CA ILE A 378 -7.90 9.16 -17.85
C ILE A 378 -9.06 10.17 -17.78
N ASP A 379 -9.42 10.80 -18.90
CA ASP A 379 -10.55 11.73 -18.97
C ASP A 379 -11.87 10.99 -18.69
N GLU A 380 -12.01 9.77 -19.22
CA GLU A 380 -13.18 8.92 -18.99
C GLU A 380 -13.22 8.46 -17.54
N TYR A 381 -12.09 7.96 -17.02
CA TYR A 381 -11.95 7.60 -15.61
C TYR A 381 -12.24 8.78 -14.68
N TYR A 382 -11.74 9.97 -14.99
CA TYR A 382 -11.96 11.17 -14.18
C TYR A 382 -13.44 11.56 -14.18
N ARG A 383 -14.07 11.58 -15.36
CA ARG A 383 -15.48 11.96 -15.49
C ARG A 383 -16.41 10.97 -14.81
N TYR A 384 -16.15 9.68 -14.94
CA TYR A 384 -17.03 8.62 -14.46
C TYR A 384 -16.77 8.23 -13.00
N VAL A 385 -15.52 8.25 -12.54
CA VAL A 385 -15.14 7.76 -11.19
C VAL A 385 -14.75 8.92 -10.27
N VAL A 386 -13.75 9.72 -10.64
CA VAL A 386 -13.15 10.72 -9.73
C VAL A 386 -14.11 11.87 -9.44
N ARG A 387 -14.71 12.46 -10.47
CA ARG A 387 -15.62 13.61 -10.35
C ARG A 387 -16.85 13.32 -9.48
N PRO A 388 -17.57 12.20 -9.67
CA PRO A 388 -18.67 11.81 -8.79
C PRO A 388 -18.22 11.12 -7.49
N LYS A 389 -16.92 10.86 -7.31
CA LYS A 389 -16.32 10.16 -6.16
C LYS A 389 -16.84 8.73 -5.97
N ARG A 390 -17.01 7.99 -7.07
CA ARG A 390 -17.52 6.61 -7.01
C ARG A 390 -16.51 5.66 -6.36
N ASN A 391 -16.98 4.87 -5.41
CA ASN A 391 -16.21 3.75 -4.87
C ASN A 391 -16.32 2.51 -5.77
N ILE A 392 -15.53 1.46 -5.49
CA ILE A 392 -15.49 0.28 -6.38
C ILE A 392 -16.81 -0.50 -6.40
N LEU A 393 -17.53 -0.51 -5.28
CA LEU A 393 -18.82 -1.19 -5.19
C LEU A 393 -19.85 -0.49 -6.09
N GLU A 394 -19.96 0.84 -6.00
CA GLU A 394 -20.84 1.67 -6.85
C GLU A 394 -20.49 1.52 -8.34
N VAL A 395 -19.19 1.53 -8.67
CA VAL A 395 -18.76 1.28 -10.06
C VAL A 395 -19.30 -0.07 -10.54
N LEU A 396 -19.12 -1.13 -9.76
CA LEU A 396 -19.50 -2.49 -10.15
C LEU A 396 -21.02 -2.75 -10.15
N GLU A 397 -21.80 -2.05 -9.33
CA GLU A 397 -23.25 -2.23 -9.22
C GLU A 397 -24.04 -1.33 -10.18
N ASP A 398 -23.64 -0.08 -10.40
CA ASP A 398 -24.42 0.89 -11.18
C ASP A 398 -24.42 0.57 -12.68
N ASP A 399 -23.23 0.41 -13.29
CA ASP A 399 -23.09 0.27 -14.75
C ASP A 399 -22.58 -1.10 -15.18
N PHE A 400 -21.95 -1.85 -14.26
CA PHE A 400 -21.18 -3.04 -14.58
C PHE A 400 -21.66 -4.29 -13.84
N GLY A 401 -22.92 -4.32 -13.38
CA GLY A 401 -23.49 -5.41 -12.58
C GLY A 401 -23.46 -6.79 -13.24
N GLU A 402 -23.40 -6.84 -14.57
CA GLU A 402 -23.38 -8.08 -15.36
C GLU A 402 -21.98 -8.68 -15.55
N LEU A 403 -20.92 -7.97 -15.16
CA LEU A 403 -19.56 -8.51 -15.31
C LEU A 403 -19.34 -9.69 -14.35
N GLU A 404 -18.97 -10.84 -14.85
CA GLU A 404 -18.53 -11.95 -14.00
C GLU A 404 -17.01 -11.94 -13.88
N PHE A 405 -16.50 -12.40 -12.74
CA PHE A 405 -15.07 -12.44 -12.47
C PHE A 405 -14.62 -13.86 -12.13
N ASP A 406 -13.36 -14.17 -12.46
CA ASP A 406 -12.72 -15.39 -12.03
C ASP A 406 -12.47 -15.32 -10.52
N VAL A 407 -13.31 -16.01 -9.75
CA VAL A 407 -13.34 -15.97 -8.29
C VAL A 407 -11.97 -16.27 -7.68
N ARG A 408 -11.27 -17.28 -8.21
CA ARG A 408 -9.94 -17.66 -7.75
C ARG A 408 -8.94 -16.53 -7.94
N SER A 409 -8.86 -15.94 -9.13
CA SER A 409 -7.94 -14.85 -9.41
C SER A 409 -8.27 -13.61 -8.58
N VAL A 410 -9.54 -13.22 -8.47
CA VAL A 410 -9.94 -12.08 -7.63
C VAL A 410 -9.59 -12.34 -6.15
N GLY A 411 -9.84 -13.55 -5.65
CA GLY A 411 -9.54 -13.92 -4.27
C GLY A 411 -8.04 -13.98 -3.96
N GLU A 412 -7.23 -14.58 -4.84
CA GLU A 412 -5.78 -14.67 -4.67
C GLU A 412 -5.10 -13.29 -4.75
N TYR A 413 -5.61 -12.38 -5.59
CA TYR A 413 -5.05 -11.04 -5.79
C TYR A 413 -5.81 -9.94 -5.03
N LEU A 414 -6.74 -10.29 -4.13
CA LEU A 414 -7.66 -9.33 -3.50
C LEU A 414 -6.95 -8.10 -2.92
N LEU A 415 -5.85 -8.33 -2.20
CA LEU A 415 -5.08 -7.26 -1.58
C LEU A 415 -4.24 -6.46 -2.58
N ASP A 416 -3.87 -7.03 -3.73
CA ASP A 416 -3.18 -6.31 -4.80
C ASP A 416 -4.16 -5.47 -5.64
N ILE A 417 -5.42 -5.93 -5.75
CA ILE A 417 -6.50 -5.27 -6.46
C ILE A 417 -7.02 -4.07 -5.67
N LEU A 418 -7.34 -4.27 -4.39
CA LEU A 418 -8.09 -3.30 -3.59
C LEU A 418 -7.16 -2.38 -2.78
N HIS A 419 -6.93 -1.19 -3.32
CA HIS A 419 -6.29 -0.05 -2.66
C HIS A 419 -7.22 1.17 -2.72
N PRO A 420 -7.21 2.09 -1.73
CA PRO A 420 -6.29 2.21 -0.58
C PRO A 420 -6.63 1.32 0.64
N ARG A 421 -5.70 1.32 1.60
CA ARG A 421 -5.87 0.64 2.90
C ARG A 421 -6.57 1.54 3.90
N LEU A 422 -7.32 0.95 4.83
CA LEU A 422 -7.82 1.68 5.99
C LEU A 422 -6.64 2.11 6.85
N VAL A 423 -6.58 3.41 7.12
CA VAL A 423 -5.61 4.03 8.01
C VAL A 423 -6.35 4.79 9.08
N GLY A 424 -5.72 4.94 10.24
CA GLY A 424 -6.31 5.72 11.30
C GLY A 424 -6.43 7.19 10.88
N ARG A 425 -7.55 7.80 11.27
CA ARG A 425 -7.83 9.21 10.97
C ARG A 425 -7.45 10.05 12.17
N GLN A 426 -6.55 10.99 11.94
CA GLN A 426 -6.12 11.96 12.93
C GLN A 426 -7.18 13.04 13.14
N ASN A 427 -7.60 13.23 14.39
CA ASN A 427 -8.44 14.35 14.80
C ASN A 427 -7.63 15.30 15.71
N ARG A 428 -7.45 16.54 15.24
CA ARG A 428 -6.62 17.56 15.90
C ARG A 428 -7.37 18.41 16.94
N GLN A 429 -8.66 18.17 17.14
CA GLN A 429 -9.49 18.94 18.08
C GLN A 429 -9.83 18.11 19.32
N VAL A 430 -8.82 17.66 20.05
CA VAL A 430 -9.01 17.05 21.37
C VAL A 430 -9.06 18.16 22.41
N GLN A 431 -10.18 18.28 23.12
CA GLN A 431 -10.37 19.24 24.21
C GLN A 431 -10.70 18.48 25.49
N GLU A 432 -9.98 18.79 26.56
CA GLU A 432 -10.24 18.23 27.88
C GLU A 432 -11.53 18.84 28.46
N GLN A 433 -12.48 17.99 28.85
CA GLN A 433 -13.60 18.42 29.67
C GLN A 433 -13.33 18.06 31.12
N PHE A 434 -13.07 19.07 31.94
CA PHE A 434 -13.11 18.91 33.38
C PHE A 434 -14.51 18.46 33.78
N ALA A 435 -14.62 17.31 34.44
CA ALA A 435 -15.84 16.96 35.14
C ALA A 435 -16.09 18.04 36.18
N GLU A 436 -17.09 18.90 35.96
CA GLU A 436 -17.64 19.76 37.00
C GLU A 436 -18.09 18.83 38.13
N LYS A 437 -17.27 18.72 39.17
CA LYS A 437 -17.73 18.23 40.46
C LYS A 437 -18.78 19.24 40.92
N GLU A 438 -20.04 18.93 40.70
CA GLU A 438 -21.15 19.53 41.45
C GLU A 438 -20.84 19.35 42.93
N SER A 439 -20.24 20.38 43.52
CA SER A 439 -20.12 20.55 44.95
C SER A 439 -21.52 20.80 45.48
N LYS A 440 -22.24 19.73 45.82
CA LYS A 440 -23.30 19.80 46.83
C LYS A 440 -22.67 20.32 48.13
N ARG A 441 -22.84 21.60 48.41
CA ARG A 441 -22.93 22.16 49.77
C ARG A 441 -23.77 23.42 49.77
#